data_AF-A0A929GGZ1-F1
#
_entry.id   AF-A0A929GGZ1-F1
#
_cell.length_a   1.000
_cell.length_b   1.000
_cell.length_c   1.000
_cell.angle_alpha   90.00
_cell.angle_beta   90.00
_cell.angle_gamma   90.00
#
_symmetry.space_group_name_H-M   'P 1'
#
loop_
_entity.id
_entity.type
_entity.pdbx_description
1 polymer ?
#
loop_
_entity_poly.entity_id
_entity_poly.type
_entity_poly.pdbx_seq_one_letter_code
_entity_poly.pdbx_strand_id
1 'polypeptide(L)'
;MATSKEKAYYKAISRAVAAVNTDSLLKDVLKKIVRSIAVAMKAGVSILTFDPENKRLVHRSTWGLPHAYLHKGLLSADASLGEVYAREPVVIIDLSQDKRVQYPREAIEVGIKSVVGMSIKMGELILGSLRVYAKEPYEFSNQDIKFLKTMAGLSGIALHTESLNWLDKRQKVNGELGSIEVGPQQSNMVNFAHPSEKEFADILDFYHIDWVYEPRSFALKWQEEKVVEMFTPDFYLPKLDLYVELTTMRQRLVTEKNRKLKRLRQLYPDINITLLYKKDCDRLLAKYGHGPLAQTRARGVGSVLYSAPQIQERVESLAKQISTDYTERRPVMVGIQRGFLCFMADLMRQITVPLDIDFMAISHYGGDESVIKITKDLDLNITGRHVLIIEDIIDTGMTLSYLLNHLNAKGPASIEVCTLFDRPARRIANIHLHYVGFQIPDEFIVGYGLDYQEEYRNLPFVGIVDLGKQIQENHQKDTKKNPK
;
A
#
# COMPACT_ATOMS: atom_id res chain seq x y z
N MET A 1 -1.07 -6.67 -55.13
CA MET A 1 -2.23 -6.22 -54.33
C MET A 1 -2.08 -6.78 -52.93
N ALA A 2 -2.21 -5.96 -51.88
CA ALA A 2 -2.02 -6.44 -50.50
C ALA A 2 -3.08 -7.49 -50.13
N THR A 3 -2.66 -8.59 -49.50
CA THR A 3 -3.56 -9.66 -49.03
C THR A 3 -4.56 -9.11 -47.98
N SER A 4 -5.69 -9.80 -47.78
CA SER A 4 -6.68 -9.42 -46.75
C SER A 4 -6.06 -9.27 -45.36
N LYS A 5 -5.06 -10.12 -45.05
CA LYS A 5 -4.28 -10.13 -43.81
C LYS A 5 -3.36 -8.89 -43.69
N GLU A 6 -2.66 -8.51 -44.76
CA GLU A 6 -1.82 -7.29 -44.78
C GLU A 6 -2.64 -6.02 -44.54
N LYS A 7 -3.82 -5.91 -45.16
CA LYS A 7 -4.72 -4.77 -44.94
C LYS A 7 -5.19 -4.68 -43.48
N ALA A 8 -5.49 -5.81 -42.85
CA ALA A 8 -5.86 -5.86 -41.44
C ALA A 8 -4.71 -5.41 -40.52
N TYR A 9 -3.48 -5.86 -40.81
CA TYR A 9 -2.30 -5.52 -40.02
C TYR A 9 -1.94 -4.04 -40.16
N TYR A 10 -1.95 -3.53 -41.38
CA TYR A 10 -1.75 -2.10 -41.64
C TYR A 10 -2.75 -1.25 -40.84
N LYS A 11 -4.05 -1.59 -40.91
CA LYS A 11 -5.10 -0.87 -40.17
C LYS A 11 -4.90 -0.93 -38.66
N ALA A 12 -4.45 -2.06 -38.13
CA ALA A 12 -4.15 -2.21 -36.70
C ALA A 12 -2.96 -1.36 -36.26
N ILE A 13 -1.87 -1.34 -37.06
CA ILE A 13 -0.71 -0.48 -36.81
C ILE A 13 -1.12 0.99 -36.85
N SER A 14 -1.86 1.45 -37.88
CA SER A 14 -2.30 2.85 -37.96
C SER A 14 -3.14 3.28 -36.75
N ARG A 15 -4.02 2.41 -36.26
CA ARG A 15 -4.81 2.67 -35.03
C ARG A 15 -3.94 2.73 -33.78
N ALA A 16 -2.95 1.86 -33.68
CA ALA A 16 -2.03 1.82 -32.55
C ALA A 16 -1.14 3.07 -32.52
N VAL A 17 -0.59 3.49 -33.67
CA VAL A 17 0.17 4.74 -33.80
C VAL A 17 -0.69 5.95 -33.41
N ALA A 18 -1.93 6.02 -33.92
CA ALA A 18 -2.85 7.08 -33.54
C ALA A 18 -3.16 7.07 -32.04
N ALA A 19 -3.27 5.91 -31.41
CA ALA A 19 -3.49 5.80 -29.96
C ALA A 19 -2.28 6.28 -29.15
N VAL A 20 -1.06 5.94 -29.56
CA VAL A 20 0.17 6.35 -28.88
C VAL A 20 0.42 7.85 -29.02
N ASN A 21 -0.01 8.46 -30.13
CA ASN A 21 0.14 9.90 -30.39
C ASN A 21 -1.00 10.76 -29.82
N THR A 22 -1.82 10.23 -28.90
CA THR A 22 -2.88 11.00 -28.23
C THR A 22 -2.53 11.21 -26.76
N ASP A 23 -2.98 12.33 -26.18
CA ASP A 23 -2.92 12.63 -24.74
C ASP A 23 -3.87 11.77 -23.88
N SER A 24 -4.15 10.53 -24.32
CA SER A 24 -5.00 9.59 -23.58
C SER A 24 -4.23 8.96 -22.41
N LEU A 25 -4.95 8.57 -21.35
CA LEU A 25 -4.39 7.76 -20.26
C LEU A 25 -3.78 6.48 -20.81
N LEU A 26 -2.66 6.02 -20.22
CA LEU A 26 -1.95 4.82 -20.68
C LEU A 26 -2.88 3.60 -20.78
N LYS A 27 -3.76 3.42 -19.80
CA LYS A 27 -4.74 2.33 -19.77
C LYS A 27 -5.57 2.28 -21.07
N ASP A 28 -5.96 3.43 -21.59
CA ASP A 28 -6.76 3.53 -22.82
C ASP A 28 -5.92 3.31 -24.07
N VAL A 29 -4.67 3.80 -24.08
CA VAL A 29 -3.70 3.54 -25.16
C VAL A 29 -3.45 2.04 -25.27
N LEU A 30 -3.09 1.38 -24.17
CA LEU A 30 -2.84 -0.06 -24.14
C LEU A 30 -4.08 -0.87 -24.54
N LYS A 31 -5.29 -0.47 -24.07
CA LYS A 31 -6.56 -1.11 -24.44
C LYS A 31 -6.83 -1.02 -25.94
N LYS A 32 -6.56 0.14 -26.57
CA LYS A 32 -6.67 0.33 -28.03
C LYS A 32 -5.66 -0.53 -28.80
N ILE A 33 -4.43 -0.67 -28.29
CA ILE A 33 -3.38 -1.52 -28.86
C ILE A 33 -3.82 -3.00 -28.82
N VAL A 34 -4.13 -3.56 -27.64
CA VAL A 34 -4.52 -4.98 -27.51
C VAL A 34 -5.76 -5.31 -28.32
N ARG A 35 -6.75 -4.41 -28.37
CA ARG A 35 -7.95 -4.58 -29.20
C ARG A 35 -7.62 -4.60 -30.68
N SER A 36 -6.71 -3.75 -31.15
CA SER A 36 -6.32 -3.68 -32.56
C SER A 36 -5.61 -4.95 -33.01
N ILE A 37 -4.73 -5.51 -32.17
CA ILE A 37 -4.07 -6.80 -32.41
C ILE A 37 -5.11 -7.93 -32.43
N ALA A 38 -5.99 -7.97 -31.42
CA ALA A 38 -6.97 -9.04 -31.28
C ALA A 38 -7.93 -9.10 -32.46
N VAL A 39 -8.39 -7.94 -32.96
CA VAL A 39 -9.24 -7.87 -34.16
C VAL A 39 -8.49 -8.30 -35.42
N ALA A 40 -7.23 -7.89 -35.57
CA ALA A 40 -6.43 -8.20 -36.75
C ALA A 40 -6.05 -9.68 -36.86
N MET A 41 -5.77 -10.33 -35.72
CA MET A 41 -5.35 -11.73 -35.65
C MET A 41 -6.49 -12.70 -35.30
N LYS A 42 -7.67 -12.18 -34.94
CA LYS A 42 -8.81 -12.96 -34.41
C LYS A 42 -8.40 -13.85 -33.22
N ALA A 43 -7.61 -13.28 -32.33
CA ALA A 43 -6.96 -13.99 -31.23
C ALA A 43 -7.13 -13.23 -29.90
N GLY A 44 -6.94 -13.94 -28.79
CA GLY A 44 -6.80 -13.28 -27.48
C GLY A 44 -5.43 -12.62 -27.38
N VAL A 45 -5.34 -11.46 -26.73
CA VAL A 45 -4.11 -10.67 -26.63
C VAL A 45 -3.96 -10.13 -25.22
N SER A 46 -2.74 -10.16 -24.69
CA SER A 46 -2.43 -9.54 -23.41
C SER A 46 -1.06 -8.86 -23.41
N ILE A 47 -0.98 -7.71 -22.76
CA ILE A 47 0.25 -7.02 -22.40
C ILE A 47 0.49 -7.27 -20.91
N LEU A 48 1.67 -7.79 -20.59
CA LEU A 48 2.14 -8.02 -19.24
C LEU A 48 3.32 -7.10 -18.96
N THR A 49 3.34 -6.41 -17.82
CA THR A 49 4.48 -5.62 -17.36
C THR A 49 5.41 -6.47 -16.50
N PHE A 50 6.70 -6.20 -16.59
CA PHE A 50 7.72 -6.90 -15.80
C PHE A 50 7.93 -6.21 -14.45
N ASP A 51 7.82 -6.98 -13.37
CA ASP A 51 8.22 -6.61 -12.02
C ASP A 51 9.64 -7.18 -11.77
N PRO A 52 10.68 -6.33 -11.77
CA PRO A 52 12.06 -6.76 -11.62
C PRO A 52 12.39 -7.21 -10.19
N GLU A 53 11.70 -6.70 -9.17
CA GLU A 53 11.96 -7.04 -7.76
C GLU A 53 11.52 -8.47 -7.46
N ASN A 54 10.33 -8.83 -7.93
CA ASN A 54 9.75 -10.15 -7.68
C ASN A 54 9.94 -11.14 -8.84
N LYS A 55 10.59 -10.71 -9.93
CA LYS A 55 10.79 -11.46 -11.18
C LYS A 55 9.48 -12.05 -11.74
N ARG A 56 8.43 -11.24 -11.81
CA ARG A 56 7.08 -11.67 -12.23
C ARG A 56 6.55 -10.82 -13.39
N LEU A 57 5.66 -11.40 -14.19
CA LEU A 57 4.89 -10.71 -15.22
C LEU A 57 3.45 -10.49 -14.74
N VAL A 58 2.99 -9.23 -14.79
CA VAL A 58 1.67 -8.80 -14.31
C VAL A 58 0.83 -8.30 -15.47
N HIS A 59 -0.42 -8.77 -15.58
CA HIS A 59 -1.33 -8.32 -16.65
C HIS A 59 -1.65 -6.83 -16.54
N ARG A 60 -1.34 -6.06 -17.60
CA ARG A 60 -1.59 -4.61 -17.67
C ARG A 60 -2.76 -4.27 -18.59
N SER A 61 -2.96 -5.02 -19.67
CA SER A 61 -4.12 -4.87 -20.56
C SER A 61 -4.38 -6.15 -21.33
N THR A 62 -5.66 -6.49 -21.56
CA THR A 62 -6.05 -7.71 -22.26
C THR A 62 -7.28 -7.47 -23.13
N TRP A 63 -7.35 -8.17 -24.26
CA TRP A 63 -8.56 -8.33 -25.05
C TRP A 63 -8.77 -9.77 -25.55
N GLY A 64 -10.01 -10.25 -25.57
CA GLY A 64 -10.36 -11.51 -26.26
C GLY A 64 -9.90 -12.80 -25.58
N LEU A 65 -9.42 -12.74 -24.33
CA LEU A 65 -9.15 -13.91 -23.51
C LEU A 65 -10.33 -14.20 -22.57
N PRO A 66 -10.71 -15.48 -22.39
CA PRO A 66 -11.71 -15.86 -21.39
C PRO A 66 -11.25 -15.46 -19.98
N HIS A 67 -12.20 -15.00 -19.17
CA HIS A 67 -11.95 -14.57 -17.79
C HIS A 67 -11.17 -15.65 -17.03
N ALA A 68 -11.62 -16.92 -17.08
CA ALA A 68 -10.95 -18.07 -16.46
C ALA A 68 -9.44 -18.18 -16.76
N TYR A 69 -8.98 -17.80 -17.96
CA TYR A 69 -7.56 -17.86 -18.32
C TYR A 69 -6.75 -16.65 -17.86
N LEU A 70 -7.40 -15.53 -17.56
CA LEU A 70 -6.76 -14.35 -16.96
C LEU A 70 -6.49 -14.52 -15.47
N HIS A 71 -7.18 -15.46 -14.82
CA HIS A 71 -7.07 -15.76 -13.40
C HIS A 71 -6.19 -16.98 -13.07
N LYS A 72 -5.39 -17.45 -14.05
CA LYS A 72 -4.51 -18.61 -13.88
C LYS A 72 -3.29 -18.39 -12.95
N GLY A 73 -3.07 -17.16 -12.49
CA GLY A 73 -1.95 -16.79 -11.61
C GLY A 73 -0.91 -15.88 -12.27
N LEU A 74 0.06 -15.40 -11.47
CA LEU A 74 1.21 -14.62 -11.97
C LEU A 74 2.16 -15.54 -12.74
N LEU A 75 2.75 -15.01 -13.80
CA LEU A 75 3.74 -15.72 -14.60
C LEU A 75 5.12 -15.45 -14.04
N SER A 76 5.88 -16.51 -13.72
CA SER A 76 7.29 -16.38 -13.40
C SER A 76 8.03 -15.88 -14.65
N ALA A 77 8.81 -14.81 -14.50
CA ALA A 77 9.67 -14.33 -15.58
C ALA A 77 10.78 -15.33 -15.88
N ASP A 78 11.30 -15.98 -14.82
CA ASP A 78 12.31 -17.05 -14.88
C ASP A 78 11.76 -18.38 -15.44
N ALA A 79 10.45 -18.55 -15.60
CA ALA A 79 9.88 -19.66 -16.37
C ALA A 79 9.32 -19.19 -17.72
N SER A 80 9.34 -17.88 -17.99
CA SER A 80 9.05 -17.25 -19.29
C SER A 80 10.35 -16.84 -20.02
N LEU A 81 11.50 -17.41 -19.62
CA LEU A 81 12.87 -16.98 -19.93
C LEU A 81 13.13 -16.67 -21.42
N GLY A 82 12.46 -17.36 -22.34
CA GLY A 82 12.62 -17.09 -23.78
C GLY A 82 12.15 -15.69 -24.20
N GLU A 83 11.06 -15.18 -23.62
CA GLU A 83 10.48 -13.88 -23.98
C GLU A 83 11.20 -12.72 -23.32
N VAL A 84 11.63 -12.92 -22.06
CA VAL A 84 12.18 -11.85 -21.21
C VAL A 84 13.71 -11.79 -21.30
N TYR A 85 14.43 -12.90 -21.51
CA TYR A 85 15.90 -12.91 -21.52
C TYR A 85 16.52 -13.23 -22.88
N ALA A 86 15.90 -14.08 -23.70
CA ALA A 86 16.49 -14.53 -24.97
C ALA A 86 16.30 -13.56 -26.16
N ARG A 87 15.56 -12.46 -25.99
CA ARG A 87 15.32 -11.41 -27.02
C ARG A 87 14.65 -11.90 -28.32
N GLU A 88 14.12 -13.13 -28.32
CA GLU A 88 13.49 -13.78 -29.47
C GLU A 88 12.01 -14.06 -29.20
N PRO A 89 11.15 -14.08 -30.24
CA PRO A 89 9.75 -14.45 -30.09
C PRO A 89 9.64 -15.91 -29.63
N VAL A 90 8.88 -16.16 -28.57
CA VAL A 90 8.57 -17.51 -28.12
C VAL A 90 7.30 -17.96 -28.80
N VAL A 91 7.42 -18.93 -29.70
CA VAL A 91 6.30 -19.53 -30.42
C VAL A 91 6.04 -20.93 -29.86
N ILE A 92 4.80 -21.16 -29.43
CA ILE A 92 4.27 -22.43 -28.96
C ILE A 92 3.10 -22.79 -29.86
N ILE A 93 3.29 -23.78 -30.73
CA ILE A 93 2.30 -24.20 -31.73
C ILE A 93 1.25 -25.12 -31.10
N ASP A 94 1.65 -25.93 -30.11
CA ASP A 94 0.76 -26.79 -29.32
C ASP A 94 1.11 -26.70 -27.83
N LEU A 95 0.21 -26.14 -27.03
CA LEU A 95 0.39 -26.01 -25.58
C LEU A 95 0.32 -27.34 -24.81
N SER A 96 -0.29 -28.38 -25.38
CA SER A 96 -0.56 -29.63 -24.65
C SER A 96 0.69 -30.47 -24.38
N GLN A 97 1.77 -30.24 -25.14
CA GLN A 97 3.02 -31.00 -25.05
C GLN A 97 4.24 -30.12 -24.72
N ASP A 98 4.09 -28.79 -24.66
CA ASP A 98 5.21 -27.86 -24.52
C ASP A 98 5.52 -27.56 -23.04
N LYS A 99 6.70 -27.99 -22.58
CA LYS A 99 7.17 -27.83 -21.19
C LYS A 99 7.40 -26.36 -20.78
N ARG A 100 7.40 -25.41 -21.73
CA ARG A 100 7.53 -23.97 -21.45
C ARG A 100 6.22 -23.33 -20.98
N VAL A 101 5.11 -24.06 -21.04
CA VAL A 101 3.80 -23.60 -20.62
C VAL A 101 3.64 -23.77 -19.11
N GLN A 102 3.58 -22.66 -18.37
CA GLN A 102 3.46 -22.68 -16.90
C GLN A 102 2.09 -23.16 -16.39
N TYR A 103 1.03 -23.00 -17.20
CA TYR A 103 -0.36 -23.31 -16.85
C TYR A 103 -1.06 -24.05 -17.99
N PRO A 104 -0.62 -25.29 -18.32
CA PRO A 104 -1.09 -25.99 -19.51
C PRO A 104 -2.55 -26.46 -19.36
N ARG A 105 -2.98 -26.81 -18.15
CA ARG A 105 -4.35 -27.30 -17.90
C ARG A 105 -5.39 -26.20 -18.11
N GLU A 106 -5.10 -25.02 -17.57
CA GLU A 106 -5.95 -23.83 -17.67
C GLU A 106 -6.01 -23.32 -19.12
N ALA A 107 -4.91 -23.41 -19.86
CA ALA A 107 -4.88 -23.07 -21.29
C ALA A 107 -5.76 -24.01 -22.12
N ILE A 108 -5.68 -25.32 -21.85
CA ILE A 108 -6.49 -26.33 -22.53
C ILE A 108 -7.97 -26.15 -22.21
N GLU A 109 -8.32 -25.89 -20.95
CA GLU A 109 -9.70 -25.74 -20.47
C GLU A 109 -10.45 -24.58 -21.17
N VAL A 110 -9.75 -23.47 -21.42
CA VAL A 110 -10.34 -22.33 -22.14
C VAL A 110 -10.19 -22.41 -23.66
N GLY A 111 -9.68 -23.53 -24.16
CA GLY A 111 -9.53 -23.85 -25.58
C GLY A 111 -8.40 -23.10 -26.27
N ILE A 112 -7.34 -22.68 -25.57
CA ILE A 112 -6.15 -22.08 -26.19
C ILE A 112 -5.24 -23.21 -26.68
N LYS A 113 -4.83 -23.13 -27.95
CA LYS A 113 -4.03 -24.14 -28.63
C LYS A 113 -2.62 -23.68 -29.01
N SER A 114 -2.46 -22.40 -29.35
CA SER A 114 -1.15 -21.84 -29.68
C SER A 114 -0.95 -20.48 -29.02
N VAL A 115 0.30 -20.17 -28.68
CA VAL A 115 0.71 -18.90 -28.07
C VAL A 115 1.96 -18.39 -28.75
N VAL A 116 1.99 -17.08 -29.02
CA VAL A 116 3.22 -16.36 -29.30
C VAL A 116 3.40 -15.27 -28.25
N GLY A 117 4.59 -15.20 -27.69
CA GLY A 117 4.99 -14.15 -26.76
C GLY A 117 6.20 -13.39 -27.27
N MET A 118 6.24 -12.10 -26.96
CA MET A 118 7.26 -11.22 -27.49
C MET A 118 7.60 -10.09 -26.52
N SER A 119 8.90 -9.86 -26.33
CA SER A 119 9.42 -8.81 -25.45
C SER A 119 8.90 -7.42 -25.82
N ILE A 120 8.45 -6.67 -24.81
CA ILE A 120 8.23 -5.23 -24.90
C ILE A 120 9.47 -4.54 -24.33
N LYS A 121 10.16 -3.73 -25.14
CA LYS A 121 11.42 -3.10 -24.77
C LYS A 121 11.51 -1.65 -25.20
N MET A 122 12.33 -0.89 -24.48
CA MET A 122 12.79 0.46 -24.86
C MET A 122 14.32 0.49 -24.73
N GLY A 123 15.03 0.60 -25.85
CA GLY A 123 16.49 0.39 -25.85
C GLY A 123 16.84 -1.01 -25.32
N GLU A 124 17.72 -1.05 -24.31
CA GLU A 124 18.11 -2.28 -23.60
C GLU A 124 17.18 -2.64 -22.43
N LEU A 125 16.25 -1.75 -22.06
CA LEU A 125 15.32 -1.97 -20.95
C LEU A 125 14.13 -2.82 -21.38
N ILE A 126 13.83 -3.85 -20.59
CA ILE A 126 12.71 -4.76 -20.81
C ILE A 126 11.56 -4.36 -19.90
N LEU A 127 10.47 -3.94 -20.52
CA LEU A 127 9.29 -3.39 -19.83
C LEU A 127 8.22 -4.46 -19.60
N GLY A 128 8.26 -5.57 -20.34
CA GLY A 128 7.24 -6.60 -20.25
C GLY A 128 7.19 -7.56 -21.43
N SER A 129 6.03 -8.20 -21.61
CA SER A 129 5.75 -9.13 -22.71
C SER A 129 4.38 -8.88 -23.33
N LEU A 130 4.31 -8.94 -24.66
CA LEU A 130 3.08 -8.97 -25.44
C LEU A 130 2.81 -10.43 -25.86
N ARG A 131 1.66 -10.97 -25.46
CA ARG A 131 1.25 -12.34 -25.77
C ARG A 131 -0.03 -12.40 -26.59
N VAL A 132 -0.05 -13.29 -27.57
CA VAL A 132 -1.21 -13.60 -28.42
C VAL A 132 -1.55 -15.08 -28.30
N TYR A 133 -2.84 -15.38 -28.18
CA TYR A 133 -3.39 -16.68 -27.84
C TYR A 133 -4.43 -17.09 -28.89
N ALA A 134 -4.15 -18.14 -29.64
CA ALA A 134 -5.03 -18.70 -30.67
C ALA A 134 -5.84 -19.88 -30.11
N LYS A 135 -7.11 -19.98 -30.50
CA LYS A 135 -8.01 -21.08 -30.11
C LYS A 135 -7.88 -22.33 -30.99
N GLU A 136 -7.28 -22.17 -32.15
CA GLU A 136 -6.94 -23.25 -33.08
C GLU A 136 -5.42 -23.32 -33.23
N PRO A 137 -4.85 -24.48 -33.59
CA PRO A 137 -3.44 -24.58 -33.93
C PRO A 137 -3.06 -23.53 -34.97
N TYR A 138 -2.14 -22.64 -34.61
CA TYR A 138 -1.75 -21.51 -35.43
C TYR A 138 -0.23 -21.45 -35.57
N GLU A 139 0.25 -21.64 -36.80
CA GLU A 139 1.63 -21.39 -37.15
C GLU A 139 1.82 -19.90 -37.46
N PHE A 140 2.50 -19.20 -36.56
CA PHE A 140 2.77 -17.77 -36.71
C PHE A 140 3.81 -17.56 -37.82
N SER A 141 3.39 -16.92 -38.91
CA SER A 141 4.27 -16.66 -40.04
C SER A 141 5.26 -15.53 -39.74
N ASN A 142 6.31 -15.39 -40.56
CA ASN A 142 7.24 -14.26 -40.46
C ASN A 142 6.54 -12.90 -40.53
N GLN A 143 5.42 -12.82 -41.25
CA GLN A 143 4.60 -11.62 -41.32
C GLN A 143 3.92 -11.31 -39.97
N ASP A 144 3.46 -12.34 -39.25
CA ASP A 144 2.83 -12.22 -37.93
C ASP A 144 3.83 -11.75 -36.89
N ILE A 145 5.03 -12.36 -36.91
CA ILE A 145 6.14 -11.95 -36.05
C ILE A 145 6.52 -10.50 -36.31
N LYS A 146 6.64 -10.08 -37.58
CA LYS A 146 6.97 -8.69 -37.93
C LYS A 146 5.88 -7.69 -37.50
N PHE A 147 4.61 -8.07 -37.66
CA PHE A 147 3.48 -7.27 -37.18
C PHE A 147 3.50 -7.12 -35.66
N LEU A 148 3.63 -8.23 -34.93
CA LEU A 148 3.67 -8.22 -33.47
C LEU A 148 4.86 -7.42 -32.97
N LYS A 149 6.05 -7.56 -33.57
CA LYS A 149 7.26 -6.79 -33.24
C LYS A 149 7.04 -5.29 -33.28
N THR A 150 6.36 -4.83 -34.34
CA THR A 150 5.93 -3.43 -34.44
C THR A 150 5.01 -3.03 -33.29
N MET A 151 4.03 -3.88 -32.97
CA MET A 151 3.05 -3.60 -31.92
C MET A 151 3.64 -3.58 -30.50
N ALA A 152 4.62 -4.44 -30.18
CA ALA A 152 5.32 -4.29 -28.90
C ALA A 152 6.24 -3.09 -28.86
N GLY A 153 6.85 -2.69 -29.98
CA GLY A 153 7.58 -1.42 -30.06
C GLY A 153 6.69 -0.24 -29.67
N LEU A 154 5.48 -0.17 -30.24
CA LEU A 154 4.48 0.85 -29.89
C LEU A 154 4.02 0.75 -28.44
N SER A 155 3.86 -0.48 -27.91
CA SER A 155 3.53 -0.70 -26.50
C SER A 155 4.65 -0.22 -25.57
N GLY A 156 5.91 -0.42 -25.97
CA GLY A 156 7.08 0.03 -25.24
C GLY A 156 7.18 1.55 -25.19
N ILE A 157 6.87 2.24 -26.29
CA ILE A 157 6.77 3.71 -26.32
C ILE A 157 5.72 4.19 -25.32
N ALA A 158 4.51 3.61 -25.36
CA ALA A 158 3.44 3.99 -24.44
C ALA A 158 3.83 3.79 -22.96
N LEU A 159 4.40 2.62 -22.62
CA LEU A 159 4.83 2.28 -21.25
C LEU A 159 5.99 3.18 -20.76
N HIS A 160 6.91 3.55 -21.65
CA HIS A 160 8.05 4.40 -21.31
C HIS A 160 7.64 5.86 -21.09
N THR A 161 6.71 6.40 -21.90
CA THR A 161 6.20 7.77 -21.72
C THR A 161 5.55 7.97 -20.35
N GLU A 162 4.84 6.98 -19.81
CA GLU A 162 4.31 7.02 -18.44
C GLU A 162 5.44 7.01 -17.39
N SER A 163 6.48 6.20 -17.61
CA SER A 163 7.64 6.10 -16.71
C SER A 163 8.44 7.42 -16.66
N LEU A 164 8.58 8.11 -17.79
CA LEU A 164 9.19 9.45 -17.87
C LEU A 164 8.29 10.53 -17.27
N ASN A 165 6.98 10.51 -17.55
CA ASN A 165 6.03 11.45 -16.94
C ASN A 165 5.93 11.27 -15.43
N TRP A 166 6.17 10.07 -14.91
CA TRP A 166 6.28 9.81 -13.48
C TRP A 166 7.58 10.38 -12.87
N LEU A 167 8.72 10.27 -13.58
CA LEU A 167 9.98 10.89 -13.18
C LEU A 167 9.94 12.43 -13.26
N ASP A 168 9.30 12.97 -14.28
CA ASP A 168 9.12 14.42 -14.49
C ASP A 168 8.09 15.00 -13.50
N LYS A 169 7.03 14.24 -13.17
CA LYS A 169 6.13 14.57 -12.04
C LYS A 169 6.88 14.57 -10.72
N ARG A 170 7.84 13.67 -10.46
CA ARG A 170 8.68 13.75 -9.26
C ARG A 170 9.54 15.01 -9.21
N GLN A 171 10.05 15.50 -10.34
CA GLN A 171 10.83 16.74 -10.38
C GLN A 171 9.97 18.01 -10.29
N LYS A 172 8.77 18.02 -10.88
CA LYS A 172 7.81 19.13 -10.74
C LYS A 172 7.12 19.17 -9.38
N VAL A 173 6.86 18.02 -8.75
CA VAL A 173 6.29 17.92 -7.39
C VAL A 173 7.27 18.45 -6.33
N ASN A 174 8.58 18.43 -6.57
CA ASN A 174 9.55 19.10 -5.71
C ASN A 174 9.65 20.63 -5.95
N GLY A 175 8.95 21.17 -6.96
CA GLY A 175 9.04 22.58 -7.38
C GLY A 175 7.85 23.46 -7.00
N GLU A 176 6.67 22.90 -6.75
CA GLU A 176 5.47 23.70 -6.43
C GLU A 176 4.70 23.09 -5.26
N LEU A 177 4.90 23.68 -4.06
CA LEU A 177 4.02 23.50 -2.92
C LEU A 177 2.65 24.11 -3.24
N GLY A 178 1.62 23.27 -3.32
CA GLY A 178 0.23 23.72 -3.38
C GLY A 178 -0.77 22.58 -3.55
N SER A 179 -1.53 22.28 -2.48
CA SER A 179 -2.76 21.47 -2.43
C SER A 179 -2.75 20.07 -3.07
N ILE A 180 -2.76 19.03 -2.22
CA ILE A 180 -2.92 17.63 -2.64
C ILE A 180 -4.37 17.38 -3.07
N GLU A 181 -4.59 17.19 -4.38
CA GLU A 181 -5.74 16.44 -4.89
C GLU A 181 -5.54 14.94 -4.65
N VAL A 182 -6.54 14.31 -4.04
CA VAL A 182 -6.64 12.87 -3.81
C VAL A 182 -6.68 12.12 -5.15
N GLY A 183 -5.68 11.28 -5.43
CA GLY A 183 -5.68 10.40 -6.61
C GLY A 183 -6.85 9.40 -6.58
N PRO A 184 -7.28 8.86 -7.74
CA PRO A 184 -8.53 8.09 -7.81
C PRO A 184 -8.41 6.73 -7.07
N GLN A 185 -9.26 6.54 -6.06
CA GLN A 185 -9.43 5.27 -5.32
C GLN A 185 -9.77 4.11 -6.27
N GLN A 186 -9.02 3.01 -6.19
CA GLN A 186 -9.19 1.82 -7.04
C GLN A 186 -10.53 1.10 -6.75
N SER A 187 -11.02 1.18 -5.51
CA SER A 187 -12.30 0.65 -5.06
C SER A 187 -13.49 1.25 -5.81
N ASN A 188 -13.45 2.56 -6.14
CA ASN A 188 -14.50 3.22 -6.91
C ASN A 188 -14.56 2.75 -8.37
N MET A 189 -13.56 2.00 -8.85
CA MET A 189 -13.51 1.43 -10.19
C MET A 189 -13.92 -0.06 -10.25
N VAL A 190 -14.25 -0.67 -9.10
CA VAL A 190 -14.61 -2.10 -8.99
C VAL A 190 -16.08 -2.24 -8.58
N ASN A 191 -16.80 -3.15 -9.23
CA ASN A 191 -18.20 -3.45 -8.88
C ASN A 191 -18.24 -4.65 -7.94
N PHE A 192 -18.38 -4.39 -6.64
CA PHE A 192 -18.38 -5.42 -5.59
C PHE A 192 -19.73 -6.15 -5.51
N ALA A 193 -19.69 -7.45 -5.22
CA ALA A 193 -20.90 -8.26 -5.08
C ALA A 193 -21.63 -7.94 -3.76
N HIS A 194 -20.92 -7.49 -2.73
CA HIS A 194 -21.48 -7.15 -1.43
C HIS A 194 -20.89 -5.83 -0.85
N PRO A 195 -21.68 -5.01 -0.13
CA PRO A 195 -21.20 -3.76 0.47
C PRO A 195 -19.98 -3.93 1.40
N SER A 196 -19.88 -5.07 2.11
CA SER A 196 -18.72 -5.33 2.98
C SER A 196 -17.42 -5.56 2.23
N GLU A 197 -17.47 -6.01 0.97
CA GLU A 197 -16.28 -6.15 0.13
C GLU A 197 -15.82 -4.76 -0.32
N LYS A 198 -16.76 -3.88 -0.70
CA LYS A 198 -16.45 -2.48 -0.99
C LYS A 198 -15.81 -1.79 0.22
N GLU A 199 -16.44 -1.91 1.39
CA GLU A 199 -15.89 -1.37 2.65
C GLU A 199 -14.46 -1.86 2.88
N PHE A 200 -14.21 -3.17 2.74
CA PHE A 200 -12.86 -3.73 2.91
C PHE A 200 -11.86 -3.20 1.86
N ALA A 201 -12.27 -3.06 0.61
CA ALA A 201 -11.43 -2.50 -0.46
C ALA A 201 -11.09 -1.03 -0.26
N ASP A 202 -12.06 -0.21 0.18
CA ASP A 202 -11.85 1.20 0.53
C ASP A 202 -10.77 1.34 1.61
N ILE A 203 -10.71 0.39 2.55
CA ILE A 203 -9.68 0.33 3.59
C ILE A 203 -8.32 -0.07 3.03
N LEU A 204 -8.25 -1.07 2.15
CA LEU A 204 -6.98 -1.46 1.54
C LEU A 204 -6.39 -0.30 0.71
N ASP A 205 -7.24 0.43 -0.02
CA ASP A 205 -6.87 1.65 -0.74
C ASP A 205 -6.37 2.75 0.20
N PHE A 206 -7.08 2.98 1.32
CA PHE A 206 -6.69 3.95 2.33
C PHE A 206 -5.30 3.67 2.92
N TYR A 207 -4.98 2.39 3.17
CA TYR A 207 -3.67 1.97 3.68
C TYR A 207 -2.61 1.80 2.58
N HIS A 208 -2.94 2.08 1.32
CA HIS A 208 -2.08 1.82 0.17
C HIS A 208 -1.57 0.36 0.13
N ILE A 209 -2.38 -0.57 0.62
CA ILE A 209 -2.11 -2.01 0.54
C ILE A 209 -2.57 -2.46 -0.83
N ASP A 210 -1.66 -2.93 -1.67
CA ASP A 210 -2.03 -3.47 -2.98
C ASP A 210 -2.98 -4.66 -2.82
N TRP A 211 -4.06 -4.67 -3.59
CA TRP A 211 -5.06 -5.72 -3.55
C TRP A 211 -5.66 -6.04 -4.91
N VAL A 212 -6.15 -7.27 -5.03
CA VAL A 212 -6.85 -7.78 -6.20
C VAL A 212 -8.19 -8.36 -5.75
N TYR A 213 -9.28 -7.87 -6.34
CA TYR A 213 -10.64 -8.41 -6.14
C TYR A 213 -10.81 -9.73 -6.91
N GLU A 214 -11.43 -10.73 -6.28
CA GLU A 214 -11.71 -12.05 -6.88
C GLU A 214 -10.53 -12.59 -7.73
N PRO A 215 -9.34 -12.70 -7.13
CA PRO A 215 -8.08 -12.93 -7.83
C PRO A 215 -8.08 -14.21 -8.66
N ARG A 216 -8.68 -15.29 -8.13
CA ARG A 216 -8.85 -16.58 -8.81
C ARG A 216 -9.85 -17.49 -8.10
N SER A 217 -10.40 -18.46 -8.84
CA SER A 217 -11.24 -19.53 -8.31
C SER A 217 -10.46 -20.84 -8.14
N PHE A 218 -10.88 -21.65 -7.18
CA PHE A 218 -10.29 -22.93 -6.81
C PHE A 218 -11.30 -24.05 -6.99
N ALA A 219 -10.94 -25.08 -7.75
CA ALA A 219 -11.79 -26.26 -7.89
C ALA A 219 -11.73 -27.11 -6.60
N LEU A 220 -12.88 -27.32 -5.96
CA LEU A 220 -12.97 -28.07 -4.71
C LEU A 220 -13.52 -29.49 -4.91
N LYS A 221 -14.37 -29.70 -5.91
CA LYS A 221 -14.96 -31.01 -6.20
C LYS A 221 -15.08 -31.22 -7.70
N TRP A 222 -14.66 -32.41 -8.11
CA TRP A 222 -14.73 -32.92 -9.47
C TRP A 222 -15.76 -34.05 -9.51
N GLN A 223 -16.51 -34.11 -10.60
CA GLN A 223 -17.35 -35.25 -10.95
C GLN A 223 -17.01 -35.61 -12.39
N GLU A 224 -16.44 -36.80 -12.57
CA GLU A 224 -15.71 -37.16 -13.79
C GLU A 224 -14.59 -36.14 -14.09
N GLU A 225 -14.68 -35.41 -15.20
CA GLU A 225 -13.73 -34.36 -15.61
C GLU A 225 -14.29 -32.94 -15.44
N LYS A 226 -15.49 -32.77 -14.84
CA LYS A 226 -16.11 -31.46 -14.67
C LYS A 226 -16.02 -30.98 -13.23
N VAL A 227 -15.65 -29.70 -13.07
CA VAL A 227 -15.69 -29.03 -11.77
C VAL A 227 -17.15 -28.79 -11.40
N VAL A 228 -17.60 -29.42 -10.31
CA VAL A 228 -18.96 -29.25 -9.79
C VAL A 228 -19.01 -28.31 -8.58
N GLU A 229 -17.85 -27.97 -8.01
CA GLU A 229 -17.76 -27.04 -6.90
C GLU A 229 -16.47 -26.21 -7.00
N MET A 230 -16.62 -24.89 -6.95
CA MET A 230 -15.51 -23.92 -6.89
C MET A 230 -15.59 -23.05 -5.64
N PHE A 231 -14.46 -22.44 -5.31
CA PHE A 231 -14.33 -21.42 -4.27
C PHE A 231 -13.47 -20.27 -4.77
N THR A 232 -13.97 -19.04 -4.69
CA THR A 232 -13.26 -17.83 -5.10
C THR A 232 -13.05 -17.00 -3.84
N PRO A 233 -11.80 -16.73 -3.41
CA PRO A 233 -11.55 -15.79 -2.33
C PRO A 233 -11.95 -14.38 -2.77
N ASP A 234 -12.51 -13.60 -1.86
CA ASP A 234 -12.94 -12.23 -2.16
C ASP A 234 -11.75 -11.30 -2.52
N PHE A 235 -10.59 -11.45 -1.87
CA PHE A 235 -9.40 -10.61 -2.08
C PHE A 235 -8.09 -11.41 -2.11
N TYR A 236 -7.07 -10.83 -2.73
CA TYR A 236 -5.67 -11.23 -2.58
C TYR A 236 -4.77 -10.02 -2.37
N LEU A 237 -3.85 -10.13 -1.40
CA LEU A 237 -2.90 -9.10 -1.01
C LEU A 237 -1.50 -9.54 -1.49
N PRO A 238 -0.99 -9.02 -2.62
CA PRO A 238 0.21 -9.55 -3.27
C PRO A 238 1.48 -9.46 -2.43
N LYS A 239 1.64 -8.37 -1.66
CA LYS A 239 2.81 -8.16 -0.79
C LYS A 239 2.89 -9.17 0.36
N LEU A 240 1.75 -9.73 0.78
CA LEU A 240 1.67 -10.67 1.91
C LEU A 240 1.46 -12.12 1.45
N ASP A 241 1.35 -12.34 0.14
CA ASP A 241 0.93 -13.61 -0.47
C ASP A 241 -0.26 -14.23 0.27
N LEU A 242 -1.32 -13.42 0.47
CA LEU A 242 -2.45 -13.78 1.31
C LEU A 242 -3.76 -13.66 0.55
N TYR A 243 -4.51 -14.75 0.47
CA TYR A 243 -5.91 -14.75 0.06
C TYR A 243 -6.81 -14.46 1.27
N VAL A 244 -7.81 -13.62 1.06
CA VAL A 244 -8.75 -13.20 2.10
C VAL A 244 -10.16 -13.49 1.61
N GLU A 245 -10.90 -14.24 2.43
CA GLU A 245 -12.33 -14.47 2.27
C GLU A 245 -13.08 -13.69 3.35
N LEU A 246 -14.05 -12.87 2.97
CA LEU A 246 -14.93 -12.16 3.89
C LEU A 246 -16.17 -13.00 4.18
N THR A 247 -16.64 -13.03 5.44
CA THR A 247 -17.94 -13.64 5.76
C THR A 247 -18.88 -12.67 6.44
N THR A 248 -20.10 -12.60 5.90
CA THR A 248 -21.24 -11.92 6.53
C THR A 248 -21.81 -12.77 7.67
N MET A 249 -22.43 -12.14 8.65
CA MET A 249 -22.79 -12.72 9.96
C MET A 249 -23.91 -13.80 9.94
N ARG A 250 -24.46 -14.20 8.79
CA ARG A 250 -25.52 -15.23 8.75
C ARG A 250 -24.92 -16.63 8.96
N GLN A 251 -25.19 -17.25 10.12
CA GLN A 251 -24.66 -18.56 10.55
C GLN A 251 -24.76 -19.69 9.50
N ARG A 252 -25.80 -19.69 8.66
CA ARG A 252 -26.01 -20.72 7.63
C ARG A 252 -24.98 -20.65 6.49
N LEU A 253 -24.52 -19.45 6.11
CA LEU A 253 -23.52 -19.22 5.07
C LEU A 253 -22.09 -19.50 5.57
N VAL A 254 -21.84 -19.26 6.86
CA VAL A 254 -20.54 -19.51 7.52
C VAL A 254 -20.17 -21.00 7.48
N THR A 255 -21.14 -21.89 7.67
CA THR A 255 -20.90 -23.34 7.69
C THR A 255 -20.44 -23.85 6.32
N GLU A 256 -21.07 -23.37 5.25
CA GLU A 256 -20.69 -23.73 3.88
C GLU A 256 -19.33 -23.14 3.48
N LYS A 257 -19.08 -21.85 3.80
CA LYS A 257 -17.78 -21.21 3.56
C LYS A 257 -16.65 -21.93 4.31
N ASN A 258 -16.85 -22.29 5.58
CA ASN A 258 -15.86 -23.05 6.35
C ASN A 258 -15.58 -24.45 5.77
N ARG A 259 -16.62 -25.14 5.29
CA ARG A 259 -16.45 -26.43 4.60
C ARG A 259 -15.59 -26.27 3.35
N LYS A 260 -15.89 -25.25 2.53
CA LYS A 260 -15.14 -24.95 1.31
C LYS A 260 -13.69 -24.56 1.61
N LEU A 261 -13.45 -23.72 2.61
CA LEU A 261 -12.10 -23.31 3.04
C LEU A 261 -11.26 -24.50 3.54
N LYS A 262 -11.86 -25.38 4.34
CA LYS A 262 -11.18 -26.59 4.83
C LYS A 262 -10.78 -27.50 3.67
N ARG A 263 -11.66 -27.65 2.68
CA ARG A 263 -11.39 -28.46 1.48
C ARG A 263 -10.35 -27.81 0.57
N LEU A 264 -10.37 -26.49 0.44
CA LEU A 264 -9.34 -25.74 -0.27
C LEU A 264 -7.96 -25.97 0.36
N ARG A 265 -7.83 -25.83 1.68
CA ARG A 265 -6.57 -26.09 2.40
C ARG A 265 -6.06 -27.53 2.24
N GLN A 266 -6.97 -28.50 2.07
CA GLN A 266 -6.58 -29.89 1.81
C GLN A 266 -6.06 -30.10 0.38
N LEU A 267 -6.69 -29.45 -0.61
CA LEU A 267 -6.34 -29.61 -2.02
C LEU A 267 -5.18 -28.71 -2.46
N TYR A 268 -4.98 -27.60 -1.76
CA TYR A 268 -3.99 -26.57 -2.05
C TYR A 268 -3.29 -26.12 -0.75
N PRO A 269 -2.37 -26.93 -0.22
CA PRO A 269 -1.71 -26.66 1.06
C PRO A 269 -0.77 -25.45 1.01
N ASP A 270 -0.21 -25.13 -0.16
CA ASP A 270 0.73 -24.02 -0.35
C ASP A 270 0.03 -22.64 -0.38
N ILE A 271 -1.29 -22.62 -0.21
CA ILE A 271 -2.08 -21.41 -0.34
C ILE A 271 -2.40 -20.84 1.03
N ASN A 272 -1.83 -19.68 1.28
CA ASN A 272 -2.10 -18.91 2.47
C ASN A 272 -3.46 -18.19 2.31
N ILE A 273 -4.49 -18.75 2.95
CA ILE A 273 -5.84 -18.20 2.93
C ILE A 273 -6.41 -18.03 4.34
N THR A 274 -6.98 -16.86 4.60
CA THR A 274 -7.65 -16.52 5.85
C THR A 274 -9.11 -16.15 5.62
N LEU A 275 -9.97 -16.65 6.49
CA LEU A 275 -11.36 -16.21 6.59
C LEU A 275 -11.44 -15.06 7.60
N LEU A 276 -11.87 -13.89 7.17
CA LEU A 276 -12.14 -12.75 8.03
C LEU A 276 -13.65 -12.61 8.26
N TYR A 277 -14.04 -12.65 9.53
CA TYR A 277 -15.41 -12.36 9.90
C TYR A 277 -15.67 -10.86 9.84
N LYS A 278 -16.89 -10.45 9.49
CA LYS A 278 -17.27 -9.03 9.53
C LYS A 278 -16.88 -8.36 10.86
N LYS A 279 -17.07 -9.02 12.00
CA LYS A 279 -16.64 -8.52 13.33
C LYS A 279 -15.11 -8.33 13.47
N ASP A 280 -14.31 -9.14 12.78
CA ASP A 280 -12.84 -9.09 12.83
C ASP A 280 -12.30 -8.07 11.84
N CYS A 281 -12.97 -7.92 10.68
CA CYS A 281 -12.86 -6.74 9.83
C CYS A 281 -13.22 -5.52 10.66
N ASP A 282 -14.46 -5.34 11.14
CA ASP A 282 -14.89 -4.21 11.98
C ASP A 282 -13.91 -3.92 13.15
N ARG A 283 -13.29 -4.96 13.75
CA ARG A 283 -12.25 -4.80 14.77
C ARG A 283 -10.91 -4.30 14.23
N LEU A 284 -10.43 -4.84 13.11
CA LEU A 284 -9.28 -4.32 12.38
C LEU A 284 -9.58 -2.90 11.90
N LEU A 285 -10.69 -2.67 11.22
CA LEU A 285 -11.17 -1.39 10.72
C LEU A 285 -11.27 -0.34 11.83
N ALA A 286 -11.81 -0.68 13.01
CA ALA A 286 -11.82 0.22 14.16
C ALA A 286 -10.43 0.44 14.80
N LYS A 287 -9.52 -0.55 14.74
CA LYS A 287 -8.10 -0.36 15.08
C LYS A 287 -7.38 0.51 14.03
N TYR A 288 -7.97 0.68 12.85
CA TYR A 288 -7.41 1.31 11.66
C TYR A 288 -8.32 2.46 11.14
N GLY A 289 -9.09 3.11 12.03
CA GLY A 289 -9.77 4.38 11.75
C GLY A 289 -11.01 4.38 10.84
N HIS A 290 -11.60 3.22 10.50
CA HIS A 290 -12.79 3.14 9.62
C HIS A 290 -13.93 2.27 10.19
N GLY A 291 -15.19 2.70 9.96
CA GLY A 291 -16.43 1.99 10.36
C GLY A 291 -17.02 2.44 11.73
N PRO A 292 -18.31 2.20 12.01
CA PRO A 292 -18.87 2.48 13.33
C PRO A 292 -18.13 1.65 14.37
N LEU A 293 -17.53 2.32 15.36
CA LEU A 293 -16.71 1.79 16.46
C LEU A 293 -17.45 0.87 17.43
N ALA A 294 -18.48 0.15 16.97
CA ALA A 294 -19.48 -0.43 17.83
C ALA A 294 -18.97 -1.59 18.69
N GLN A 295 -17.81 -2.21 18.41
CA GLN A 295 -17.35 -3.38 19.19
C GLN A 295 -15.85 -3.50 19.46
N THR A 296 -15.01 -2.56 19.02
CA THR A 296 -13.64 -2.45 19.53
C THR A 296 -13.68 -1.59 20.77
N ARG A 297 -12.90 -1.91 21.81
CA ARG A 297 -12.73 -1.00 22.96
C ARG A 297 -12.20 0.39 22.57
N ALA A 298 -11.82 0.62 21.31
CA ALA A 298 -11.53 1.92 20.71
C ALA A 298 -12.81 2.78 20.55
N ARG A 299 -13.50 3.09 21.64
CA ARG A 299 -14.59 4.07 21.65
C ARG A 299 -14.00 5.48 21.58
N GLY A 300 -13.89 6.08 20.40
CA GLY A 300 -13.73 7.54 20.30
C GLY A 300 -12.96 8.11 19.12
N VAL A 301 -12.24 7.36 18.28
CA VAL A 301 -11.48 7.97 17.17
C VAL A 301 -12.41 8.34 16.02
N GLY A 302 -12.62 9.63 15.77
CA GLY A 302 -13.53 10.18 14.77
C GLY A 302 -12.96 10.20 13.34
N SER A 303 -11.67 10.49 13.19
CA SER A 303 -10.98 10.53 11.89
C SER A 303 -9.47 10.28 12.04
N VAL A 304 -8.82 9.85 10.95
CA VAL A 304 -7.35 9.73 10.89
C VAL A 304 -6.76 11.07 10.44
N LEU A 305 -5.82 11.61 11.21
CA LEU A 305 -5.12 12.87 10.90
C LEU A 305 -3.82 12.62 10.12
N TYR A 306 -3.00 11.65 10.57
CA TYR A 306 -1.77 11.25 9.88
C TYR A 306 -1.66 9.73 9.82
N SER A 307 -1.54 9.19 8.61
CA SER A 307 -1.33 7.76 8.38
C SER A 307 0.10 7.31 8.74
N ALA A 308 0.29 6.00 8.90
CA ALA A 308 1.61 5.44 9.21
C ALA A 308 2.70 5.82 8.18
N PRO A 309 2.44 5.76 6.85
CA PRO A 309 3.44 6.18 5.86
C PRO A 309 3.79 7.67 5.95
N GLN A 310 2.81 8.54 6.21
CA GLN A 310 3.06 9.99 6.36
C GLN A 310 3.95 10.28 7.57
N ILE A 311 3.71 9.58 8.69
CA ILE A 311 4.54 9.69 9.88
C ILE A 311 5.96 9.20 9.57
N GLN A 312 6.11 8.05 8.91
CA GLN A 312 7.41 7.49 8.56
C GLN A 312 8.22 8.43 7.65
N GLU A 313 7.61 8.95 6.58
CA GLU A 313 8.25 9.91 5.66
C GLU A 313 8.71 11.16 6.42
N ARG A 314 7.90 11.64 7.36
CA ARG A 314 8.28 12.80 8.16
C ARG A 314 9.44 12.51 9.11
N VAL A 315 9.42 11.36 9.79
CA VAL A 315 10.50 10.92 10.67
C VAL A 315 11.82 10.79 9.91
N GLU A 316 11.79 10.22 8.70
CA GLU A 316 12.95 10.12 7.81
C GLU A 316 13.51 11.51 7.42
N SER A 317 12.62 12.45 7.11
CA SER A 317 12.99 13.84 6.82
C SER A 317 13.69 14.51 8.01
N LEU A 318 13.13 14.37 9.22
CA LEU A 318 13.73 14.92 10.44
C LEU A 318 15.08 14.28 10.75
N ALA A 319 15.18 12.96 10.64
CA ALA A 319 16.43 12.23 10.89
C ALA A 319 17.55 12.69 9.96
N LYS A 320 17.24 12.96 8.68
CA LYS A 320 18.21 13.48 7.71
C LYS A 320 18.70 14.88 8.07
N GLN A 321 17.79 15.76 8.52
CA GLN A 321 18.16 17.10 8.99
C GLN A 321 19.08 17.02 10.21
N ILE A 322 18.67 16.27 11.24
CA ILE A 322 19.45 16.04 12.46
C ILE A 322 20.82 15.46 12.13
N SER A 323 20.89 14.44 11.26
CA SER A 323 22.17 13.83 10.88
C SER A 323 23.11 14.82 10.20
N THR A 324 22.57 15.77 9.44
CA THR A 324 23.37 16.81 8.78
C THR A 324 23.90 17.80 9.81
N ASP A 325 23.04 18.31 10.69
CA ASP A 325 23.42 19.34 11.68
C ASP A 325 24.39 18.84 12.75
N TYR A 326 24.33 17.54 13.03
CA TYR A 326 25.22 16.86 13.99
C TYR A 326 26.36 16.08 13.33
N THR A 327 26.72 16.40 12.08
CA THR A 327 27.90 15.84 11.42
C THR A 327 29.14 15.99 12.30
N GLU A 328 29.89 14.89 12.49
CA GLU A 328 31.08 14.80 13.35
C GLU A 328 30.84 15.09 14.84
N ARG A 329 29.58 15.17 15.28
CA ARG A 329 29.19 15.34 16.67
C ARG A 329 28.54 14.06 17.20
N ARG A 330 28.48 13.95 18.53
CA ARG A 330 27.77 12.86 19.24
C ARG A 330 26.78 13.47 20.23
N PRO A 331 25.55 13.82 19.81
CA PRO A 331 24.56 14.38 20.71
C PRO A 331 24.03 13.35 21.72
N VAL A 332 23.44 13.82 22.81
CA VAL A 332 22.61 13.02 23.72
C VAL A 332 21.15 13.24 23.33
N MET A 333 20.50 12.18 22.86
CA MET A 333 19.07 12.17 22.59
C MET A 333 18.32 11.89 23.89
N VAL A 334 17.49 12.83 24.34
CA VAL A 334 16.76 12.76 25.60
C VAL A 334 15.27 12.68 25.34
N GLY A 335 14.65 11.55 25.66
CA GLY A 335 13.20 11.40 25.59
C GLY A 335 12.50 11.80 26.89
N ILE A 336 11.40 12.54 26.82
CA ILE A 336 10.64 12.98 28.00
C ILE A 336 9.32 12.21 28.08
N GLN A 337 9.16 11.38 29.11
CA GLN A 337 7.97 10.53 29.25
C GLN A 337 6.64 11.30 29.25
N ARG A 338 5.59 10.77 28.60
CA ARG A 338 5.36 9.32 28.29
C ARG A 338 5.19 8.91 26.82
N GLY A 339 4.69 9.73 25.90
CA GLY A 339 4.27 9.24 24.58
C GLY A 339 5.35 9.28 23.48
N PHE A 340 6.52 9.88 23.73
CA PHE A 340 7.63 10.02 22.78
C PHE A 340 8.23 8.68 22.28
N LEU A 341 8.00 7.56 22.96
CA LEU A 341 8.75 6.30 22.77
C LEU A 341 8.73 5.80 21.32
N CYS A 342 7.55 5.77 20.68
CA CYS A 342 7.40 5.31 19.30
C CYS A 342 8.18 6.21 18.34
N PHE A 343 7.99 7.53 18.48
CA PHE A 343 8.65 8.54 17.66
C PHE A 343 10.18 8.48 17.80
N MET A 344 10.69 8.47 19.03
CA MET A 344 12.12 8.40 19.29
C MET A 344 12.75 7.11 18.78
N ALA A 345 12.06 5.97 18.92
CA ALA A 345 12.56 4.69 18.43
C ALA A 345 12.65 4.63 16.90
N ASP A 346 11.72 5.24 16.18
CA ASP A 346 11.77 5.29 14.72
C ASP A 346 12.79 6.34 14.24
N LEU A 347 12.86 7.50 14.91
CA LEU A 347 13.83 8.56 14.60
C LEU A 347 15.28 8.08 14.78
N MET A 348 15.60 7.44 15.90
CA MET A 348 16.95 6.99 16.20
C MET A 348 17.48 5.96 15.20
N ARG A 349 16.61 5.12 14.62
CA ARG A 349 17.02 4.11 13.61
C ARG A 349 17.41 4.74 12.28
N GLN A 350 16.93 5.95 11.99
CA GLN A 350 17.17 6.67 10.73
C GLN A 350 18.31 7.69 10.83
N ILE A 351 18.74 8.06 12.03
CA ILE A 351 19.88 8.97 12.23
C ILE A 351 21.20 8.23 11.91
N THR A 352 22.07 8.89 11.14
CA THR A 352 23.33 8.28 10.65
C THR A 352 24.56 8.64 11.47
N VAL A 353 24.46 9.60 12.39
CA VAL A 353 25.56 10.00 13.29
C VAL A 353 25.51 9.23 14.61
N PRO A 354 26.66 8.96 15.26
CA PRO A 354 26.67 8.37 16.60
C PRO A 354 25.92 9.23 17.60
N LEU A 355 25.15 8.63 18.51
CA LEU A 355 24.41 9.32 19.56
C LEU A 355 24.41 8.51 20.85
N ASP A 356 24.17 9.18 21.98
CA ASP A 356 23.81 8.52 23.24
C ASP A 356 22.33 8.75 23.54
N ILE A 357 21.73 7.88 24.35
CA ILE A 357 20.30 7.92 24.68
C ILE A 357 20.13 8.01 26.19
N ASP A 358 19.24 8.89 26.63
CA ASP A 358 18.77 8.97 28.02
C ASP A 358 17.29 9.36 28.06
N PHE A 359 16.67 9.28 29.23
CA PHE A 359 15.25 9.54 29.43
C PHE A 359 15.00 10.30 30.72
N MET A 360 14.09 11.28 30.66
CA MET A 360 13.55 11.97 31.83
C MET A 360 12.09 11.59 32.05
N ALA A 361 11.65 11.60 33.30
CA ALA A 361 10.26 11.44 33.66
C ALA A 361 9.82 12.56 34.60
N ILE A 362 8.60 13.04 34.38
CA ILE A 362 7.97 14.11 35.16
C ILE A 362 6.59 13.66 35.65
N SER A 363 6.11 14.30 36.71
CA SER A 363 4.76 14.14 37.24
C SER A 363 4.16 15.51 37.57
N HIS A 364 2.86 15.68 37.32
CA HIS A 364 2.09 16.84 37.76
C HIS A 364 1.50 16.54 39.15
N TYR A 365 1.58 17.50 40.09
CA TYR A 365 1.14 17.30 41.47
C TYR A 365 -0.39 17.37 41.60
N GLY A 366 -1.02 16.36 42.20
CA GLY A 366 -2.27 16.52 42.95
C GLY A 366 -3.48 17.18 42.26
N GLY A 367 -3.59 17.10 40.93
CA GLY A 367 -4.71 17.71 40.17
C GLY A 367 -4.53 19.18 39.82
N ASP A 368 -3.37 19.77 40.13
CA ASP A 368 -2.99 21.12 39.73
C ASP A 368 -1.92 21.03 38.62
N GLU A 369 -2.30 21.33 37.37
CA GLU A 369 -1.43 21.25 36.19
C GLU A 369 -0.23 22.23 36.25
N SER A 370 -0.21 23.13 37.24
CA SER A 370 0.76 24.21 37.37
C SER A 370 2.09 23.81 38.02
N VAL A 371 2.18 22.67 38.73
CA VAL A 371 3.41 22.26 39.46
C VAL A 371 3.97 20.95 38.92
N ILE A 372 5.11 21.05 38.24
CA ILE A 372 5.84 19.94 37.62
C ILE A 372 6.94 19.47 38.56
N LYS A 373 7.06 18.16 38.75
CA LYS A 373 8.15 17.50 39.48
C LYS A 373 8.87 16.50 38.59
N ILE A 374 10.20 16.57 38.55
CA ILE A 374 11.04 15.54 37.92
C ILE A 374 11.05 14.31 38.82
N THR A 375 10.59 13.18 38.30
CA THR A 375 10.57 11.88 38.99
C THR A 375 11.76 11.00 38.61
N LYS A 376 12.29 11.19 37.39
CA LYS A 376 13.57 10.64 36.94
C LYS A 376 14.33 11.72 36.19
N ASP A 377 15.54 12.01 36.65
CA ASP A 377 16.49 12.91 35.97
C ASP A 377 17.44 12.11 35.05
N LEU A 378 18.31 12.81 34.31
CA LEU A 378 19.33 12.22 33.46
C LEU A 378 20.35 11.41 34.26
N ASP A 379 20.71 10.24 33.73
CA ASP A 379 21.79 9.39 34.22
C ASP A 379 23.15 9.82 33.60
N LEU A 380 23.13 10.35 32.38
CA LEU A 380 24.31 10.83 31.67
C LEU A 380 24.72 12.25 32.08
N ASN A 381 26.04 12.49 32.13
CA ASN A 381 26.57 13.85 32.24
C ASN A 381 26.48 14.56 30.88
N ILE A 382 25.76 15.67 30.85
CA ILE A 382 25.53 16.49 29.65
C ILE A 382 26.39 17.76 29.58
N THR A 383 27.26 18.02 30.56
CA THR A 383 28.11 19.22 30.56
C THR A 383 29.00 19.25 29.31
N GLY A 384 28.98 20.36 28.57
CA GLY A 384 29.73 20.55 27.32
C GLY A 384 29.24 19.68 26.15
N ARG A 385 28.10 19.00 26.28
CA ARG A 385 27.53 18.15 25.22
C ARG A 385 26.38 18.82 24.50
N HIS A 386 26.16 18.42 23.26
CA HIS A 386 24.93 18.76 22.56
C HIS A 386 23.79 17.83 23.00
N VAL A 387 22.65 18.41 23.36
CA VAL A 387 21.46 17.69 23.81
C VAL A 387 20.34 17.89 22.80
N LEU A 388 19.72 16.80 22.38
CA LEU A 388 18.56 16.80 21.50
C LEU A 388 17.37 16.22 22.26
N ILE A 389 16.43 17.08 22.64
CA ILE A 389 15.21 16.68 23.35
C ILE A 389 14.21 16.13 22.34
N ILE A 390 13.63 14.95 22.62
CA ILE A 390 12.60 14.32 21.80
C ILE A 390 11.27 14.30 22.56
N GLU A 391 10.28 14.96 21.98
CA GLU A 391 8.91 15.05 22.49
C GLU A 391 7.91 14.55 21.44
N ASP A 392 6.79 14.00 21.90
CA ASP A 392 5.69 13.61 21.02
C ASP A 392 4.85 14.82 20.59
N ILE A 393 4.42 15.65 21.54
CA ILE A 393 3.57 16.80 21.30
C ILE A 393 3.92 17.98 22.21
N ILE A 394 4.04 19.16 21.61
CA ILE A 394 4.17 20.41 22.37
C ILE A 394 2.87 21.21 22.31
N ASP A 395 2.16 21.23 23.43
CA ASP A 395 0.93 22.02 23.63
C ASP A 395 1.25 23.44 24.16
N THR A 396 1.10 23.71 25.46
CA THR A 396 1.36 25.05 26.03
C THR A 396 2.84 25.44 26.04
N GLY A 397 3.73 24.44 26.08
CA GLY A 397 5.19 24.63 26.14
C GLY A 397 5.73 24.91 27.54
N MET A 398 4.86 24.97 28.57
CA MET A 398 5.26 25.25 29.95
C MET A 398 6.20 24.16 30.51
N THR A 399 5.83 22.90 30.31
CA THR A 399 6.63 21.73 30.71
C THR A 399 8.00 21.71 30.07
N LEU A 400 8.05 21.92 28.76
CA LEU A 400 9.30 21.98 28.03
C LEU A 400 10.16 23.16 28.49
N SER A 401 9.58 24.34 28.73
CA SER A 401 10.30 25.51 29.26
C SER A 401 10.94 25.23 30.62
N TYR A 402 10.21 24.60 31.54
CA TYR A 402 10.75 24.17 32.82
C TYR A 402 11.94 23.20 32.66
N LEU A 403 11.80 22.20 31.78
CA LEU A 403 12.86 21.22 31.51
C LEU A 403 14.09 21.85 30.84
N LEU A 404 13.89 22.77 29.90
CA LEU A 404 14.98 23.52 29.27
C LEU A 404 15.78 24.31 30.31
N ASN A 405 15.12 24.97 31.27
CA ASN A 405 15.80 25.68 32.35
C ASN A 405 16.59 24.73 33.27
N HIS A 406 16.00 23.59 33.63
CA HIS A 406 16.67 22.55 34.44
C HIS A 406 17.90 21.99 33.74
N LEU A 407 17.81 21.70 32.44
CA LEU A 407 18.91 21.13 31.66
C LEU A 407 19.99 22.17 31.35
N ASN A 408 19.63 23.42 31.09
CA ASN A 408 20.60 24.51 30.89
C ASN A 408 21.48 24.72 32.12
N ALA A 409 20.94 24.57 33.34
CA ALA A 409 21.71 24.65 34.57
C ALA A 409 22.83 23.59 34.70
N LYS A 410 22.78 22.51 33.90
CA LYS A 410 23.81 21.46 33.84
C LYS A 410 24.95 21.78 32.86
N GLY A 411 24.90 22.92 32.18
CA GLY A 411 25.94 23.43 31.28
C GLY A 411 26.19 22.64 29.99
N PRO A 412 25.17 22.21 29.22
CA PRO A 412 25.38 21.63 27.89
C PRO A 412 25.95 22.64 26.89
N ALA A 413 26.56 22.15 25.82
CA ALA A 413 27.05 22.98 24.72
C ALA A 413 25.91 23.57 23.87
N SER A 414 24.83 22.80 23.68
CA SER A 414 23.57 23.29 23.12
C SER A 414 22.42 22.39 23.56
N ILE A 415 21.20 22.93 23.52
CA ILE A 415 19.97 22.15 23.67
C ILE A 415 19.06 22.51 22.51
N GLU A 416 18.72 21.51 21.70
CA GLU A 416 17.73 21.64 20.63
C GLU A 416 16.53 20.74 20.91
N VAL A 417 15.36 21.15 20.42
CA VAL A 417 14.10 20.41 20.61
C VAL A 417 13.62 19.85 19.28
N CYS A 418 13.33 18.55 19.28
CA CYS A 418 12.62 17.85 18.22
C CYS A 418 11.27 17.35 18.74
N THR A 419 10.18 17.84 18.16
CA THR A 419 8.83 17.37 18.46
C THR A 419 8.18 16.78 17.23
N LEU A 420 7.40 15.71 17.39
CA LEU A 420 6.60 15.19 16.30
C LEU A 420 5.39 16.08 16.00
N PHE A 421 4.73 16.59 17.04
CA PHE A 421 3.56 17.46 16.90
C PHE A 421 3.78 18.79 17.62
N ASP A 422 3.44 19.89 16.95
CA ASP A 422 3.42 21.23 17.51
C ASP A 422 2.00 21.79 17.41
N ARG A 423 1.49 22.35 18.51
CA ARG A 423 0.17 22.99 18.57
C ARG A 423 0.31 24.49 18.87
N PRO A 424 0.65 25.33 17.86
CA PRO A 424 0.91 26.75 18.07
C PRO A 424 -0.25 27.51 18.69
N ALA A 425 -1.50 27.11 18.41
CA ALA A 425 -2.71 27.79 18.88
C ALA A 425 -2.83 27.87 20.41
N ARG A 426 -2.18 26.95 21.15
CA ARG A 426 -2.19 26.91 22.61
C ARG A 426 -0.86 27.34 23.24
N ARG A 427 0.10 27.81 22.44
CA ARG A 427 1.44 28.20 22.88
C ARG A 427 1.35 29.37 23.89
N ILE A 428 1.85 29.14 25.11
CA ILE A 428 1.96 30.17 26.16
C ILE A 428 3.43 30.51 26.41
N ALA A 429 4.29 29.49 26.50
CA ALA A 429 5.71 29.68 26.71
C ALA A 429 6.43 30.05 25.42
N ASN A 430 7.34 31.03 25.48
CA ASN A 430 8.23 31.33 24.35
C ASN A 430 9.37 30.30 24.32
N ILE A 431 9.25 29.30 23.45
CA ILE A 431 10.21 28.21 23.30
C ILE A 431 10.64 28.07 21.84
N HIS A 432 11.92 27.82 21.62
CA HIS A 432 12.45 27.55 20.29
C HIS A 432 12.30 26.05 19.98
N LEU A 433 11.59 25.73 18.89
CA LEU A 433 11.46 24.38 18.37
C LEU A 433 12.26 24.28 17.08
N HIS A 434 13.35 23.52 17.09
CA HIS A 434 14.27 23.44 15.95
C HIS A 434 13.79 22.44 14.90
N TYR A 435 13.32 21.27 15.36
CA TYR A 435 12.84 20.20 14.50
C TYR A 435 11.37 19.91 14.80
N VAL A 436 10.47 20.35 13.93
CA VAL A 436 9.02 20.15 14.09
C VAL A 436 8.52 19.17 13.05
N GLY A 437 7.92 18.05 13.45
CA GLY A 437 7.29 17.10 12.55
C GLY A 437 6.08 17.71 11.85
N PHE A 438 4.99 17.92 12.58
CA PHE A 438 3.74 18.42 12.06
C PHE A 438 3.20 19.54 12.94
N GLN A 439 2.67 20.59 12.32
CA GLN A 439 1.82 21.54 13.02
C GLN A 439 0.38 21.06 12.96
N ILE A 440 -0.27 20.97 14.12
CA ILE A 440 -1.63 20.43 14.25
C ILE A 440 -2.64 21.49 14.69
N PRO A 441 -3.90 21.40 14.23
CA PRO A 441 -4.99 22.26 14.71
C PRO A 441 -5.32 21.96 16.18
N ASP A 442 -6.26 22.71 16.76
CA ASP A 442 -6.70 22.52 18.15
C ASP A 442 -7.64 21.30 18.35
N GLU A 443 -7.17 20.12 17.95
CA GLU A 443 -7.91 18.86 18.03
C GLU A 443 -7.21 17.84 18.94
N PHE A 444 -8.00 17.05 19.67
CA PHE A 444 -7.45 16.02 20.56
C PHE A 444 -7.04 14.79 19.76
N ILE A 445 -5.74 14.46 19.78
CA ILE A 445 -5.16 13.40 18.95
C ILE A 445 -4.62 12.23 19.79
N VAL A 446 -4.69 11.02 19.24
CA VAL A 446 -4.21 9.78 19.86
C VAL A 446 -3.53 8.89 18.82
N GLY A 447 -2.76 7.91 19.29
CA GLY A 447 -2.03 6.97 18.42
C GLY A 447 -0.57 7.35 18.22
N TYR A 448 0.19 6.41 17.68
CA TYR A 448 1.64 6.54 17.49
C TYR A 448 2.38 6.95 18.78
N GLY A 449 2.06 6.30 19.90
CA GLY A 449 2.61 6.60 21.23
C GLY A 449 1.75 7.56 22.06
N LEU A 450 0.93 8.42 21.43
CA LEU A 450 -0.02 9.30 22.11
C LEU A 450 -1.20 8.51 22.69
N ASP A 451 -1.69 8.93 23.85
CA ASP A 451 -2.75 8.23 24.57
C ASP A 451 -3.95 9.09 24.96
N TYR A 452 -5.02 8.38 25.31
CA TYR A 452 -6.10 8.92 26.12
C TYR A 452 -6.44 7.90 27.19
N GLN A 453 -6.27 8.27 28.46
CA GLN A 453 -6.47 7.38 29.61
C GLN A 453 -5.65 6.07 29.48
N GLU A 454 -4.40 6.17 29.02
CA GLU A 454 -3.49 5.04 28.75
C GLU A 454 -3.95 4.08 27.64
N GLU A 455 -4.99 4.43 26.88
CA GLU A 455 -5.41 3.70 25.67
C GLU A 455 -4.84 4.34 24.39
N TYR A 456 -4.98 3.65 23.25
CA TYR A 456 -4.65 4.13 21.89
C TYR A 456 -3.17 4.26 21.52
N ARG A 457 -2.21 4.18 22.45
CA ARG A 457 -0.76 4.29 22.16
C ARG A 457 -0.26 3.39 21.01
N ASN A 458 -0.84 2.20 20.87
CA ASN A 458 -0.43 1.17 19.93
C ASN A 458 -1.06 1.30 18.53
N LEU A 459 -1.82 2.37 18.25
CA LEU A 459 -2.30 2.66 16.90
C LEU A 459 -1.11 3.08 16.02
N PRO A 460 -0.97 2.55 14.79
CA PRO A 460 0.16 2.87 13.93
C PRO A 460 0.01 4.20 13.18
N PHE A 461 -1.08 4.93 13.42
CA PHE A 461 -1.40 6.23 12.83
C PHE A 461 -1.84 7.17 13.95
N VAL A 462 -1.93 8.46 13.64
CA VAL A 462 -2.50 9.47 14.53
C VAL A 462 -3.92 9.79 14.10
N GLY A 463 -4.86 9.71 15.03
CA GLY A 463 -6.27 10.00 14.80
C GLY A 463 -6.81 11.02 15.79
N ILE A 464 -7.92 11.67 15.43
CA ILE A 464 -8.63 12.65 16.25
C ILE A 464 -9.73 11.93 17.02
N VAL A 465 -9.91 12.26 18.29
CA VAL A 465 -10.99 11.71 19.12
C VAL A 465 -12.22 12.61 19.06
N ASP A 466 -13.37 12.03 18.70
CA ASP A 466 -14.68 12.67 18.83
C ASP A 466 -15.21 12.48 20.25
N LEU A 467 -14.95 13.47 21.10
CA LEU A 467 -15.38 13.50 22.51
C LEU A 467 -16.92 13.70 22.65
N GLY A 468 -17.64 13.95 21.55
CA GLY A 468 -19.07 14.31 21.54
C GLY A 468 -20.03 13.23 22.04
N LYS A 469 -19.60 11.96 22.20
CA LYS A 469 -20.41 10.87 22.77
C LYS A 469 -20.00 10.43 24.18
N GLN A 470 -18.85 10.85 24.71
CA GLN A 470 -18.38 10.42 26.03
C GLN A 470 -19.03 11.19 27.19
N ILE A 471 -19.41 12.46 27.00
CA ILE A 471 -19.96 13.31 28.06
C ILE A 471 -21.36 12.85 28.52
N GLN A 472 -22.18 12.29 27.62
CA GLN A 472 -23.53 11.81 27.97
C GLN A 472 -23.55 10.51 28.79
N GLU A 473 -22.59 9.59 28.58
CA GLU A 473 -22.51 8.34 29.34
C GLU A 473 -21.92 8.54 30.74
N ASN A 474 -21.00 9.49 30.92
CA ASN A 474 -20.44 9.78 32.24
C ASN A 474 -21.43 10.54 33.14
N HIS A 475 -22.22 11.48 32.61
CA HIS A 475 -23.32 12.10 33.36
C HIS A 475 -24.43 11.11 33.77
N GLN A 476 -24.67 10.02 33.02
CA GLN A 476 -25.61 8.96 33.41
C GLN A 476 -25.05 7.96 34.42
N LYS A 477 -23.72 7.81 34.53
CA LYS A 477 -23.08 6.96 35.55
C LYS A 477 -22.93 7.67 36.89
N ASP A 478 -22.63 8.97 36.90
CA ASP A 478 -22.54 9.75 38.15
C ASP A 478 -23.91 10.03 38.76
N THR A 479 -24.96 10.18 37.96
CA THR A 479 -26.34 10.26 38.47
C THR A 479 -26.91 8.93 38.99
N LYS A 480 -26.34 7.78 38.58
CA LYS A 480 -26.73 6.45 39.11
C LYS A 480 -25.93 6.01 40.33
N LYS A 481 -24.81 6.65 40.65
CA LYS A 481 -23.98 6.32 41.83
C LYS A 481 -24.33 7.09 43.10
N ASN A 482 -25.20 8.10 43.03
CA ASN A 482 -25.78 8.75 44.20
C ASN A 482 -27.30 8.94 44.03
N PRO A 483 -28.12 7.91 44.29
CA PRO A 483 -29.43 8.17 44.86
C PRO A 483 -29.25 8.49 46.36
N LYS A 484 -29.93 9.53 46.81
CA LYS A 484 -30.00 9.99 48.21
C LYS A 484 -30.11 8.87 49.24
#